data_AF-A0A7Y5CDP3-F1
#
_entry.id   AF-A0A7Y5CDP3-F1
#
_cell.length_a   1.000
_cell.length_b   1.000
_cell.length_c   1.000
_cell.angle_alpha   90.00
_cell.angle_beta   90.00
_cell.angle_gamma   90.00
#
_symmetry.space_group_name_H-M   'P 1'
#
loop_
_entity.id
_entity.type
_entity.pdbx_description
1 polymer ?
#
loop_
_entity_poly.entity_id
_entity_poly.type
_entity_poly.pdbx_seq_one_letter_code
_entity_poly.pdbx_strand_id
1 'polypeptide(L)'
;MAKQTRRRRREPKTHRRRFCFRPINPAARRTNEREWKRCSIQYDTKRMRELPEPDGANRSTGRCRRNGADEVGADQQQEEHPVMARFNPEFWEIPTQSAYLESVPSERALWYETEEHRERRYALQDFFQSVLPVVVDLMGNQLTPRQREILHLYYFCSKTQEEIAAMLNLTQSTVSRHLFGTVRNGKKVGGAIPKLQKAVEKRDTGQIRNALKTLHARFDQAHAIAAA
;
A
#
# COMPACT_ATOMS: atom_id res chain seq x y z
N MET A 1 -66.36 19.48 -6.46
CA MET A 1 -64.93 19.77 -6.77
C MET A 1 -64.04 19.15 -5.70
N ALA A 2 -63.48 17.96 -5.95
CA ALA A 2 -62.65 17.24 -4.98
C ALA A 2 -61.16 17.47 -5.26
N LYS A 3 -60.45 18.06 -4.28
CA LYS A 3 -59.00 18.30 -4.35
C LYS A 3 -58.24 17.02 -3.97
N GLN A 4 -57.61 16.37 -4.95
CA GLN A 4 -56.70 15.25 -4.74
C GLN A 4 -55.34 15.74 -4.21
N THR A 5 -55.06 15.43 -2.95
CA THR A 5 -53.79 15.66 -2.27
C THR A 5 -52.79 14.56 -2.61
N ARG A 6 -51.77 14.88 -3.42
CA ARG A 6 -50.65 13.98 -3.73
C ARG A 6 -49.73 13.80 -2.50
N ARG A 7 -49.82 12.63 -1.86
CA ARG A 7 -48.85 12.18 -0.84
C ARG A 7 -47.50 11.86 -1.52
N ARG A 8 -46.45 12.64 -1.19
CA ARG A 8 -45.06 12.35 -1.58
C ARG A 8 -44.55 11.14 -0.80
N ARG A 9 -44.31 10.02 -1.47
CA ARG A 9 -43.57 8.87 -0.94
C ARG A 9 -42.12 9.30 -0.66
N ARG A 10 -41.65 9.11 0.58
CA ARG A 10 -40.25 9.26 0.98
C ARG A 10 -39.53 7.95 0.66
N GLU A 11 -38.48 8.02 -0.17
CA GLU A 11 -37.63 6.87 -0.47
C GLU A 11 -36.74 6.48 0.73
N PRO A 12 -36.42 5.19 0.90
CA PRO A 12 -35.58 4.70 1.98
C PRO A 12 -34.10 5.07 1.79
N LYS A 13 -33.47 5.56 2.86
CA LYS A 13 -32.04 5.86 2.93
C LYS A 13 -31.23 4.57 2.82
N THR A 14 -30.54 4.38 1.70
CA THR A 14 -29.62 3.26 1.51
C THR A 14 -28.39 3.39 2.41
N HIS A 15 -28.12 2.35 3.22
CA HIS A 15 -26.93 2.24 4.05
C HIS A 15 -25.67 2.22 3.17
N ARG A 16 -24.83 3.25 3.30
CA ARG A 16 -23.47 3.29 2.75
C ARG A 16 -22.61 2.22 3.42
N ARG A 17 -22.38 1.10 2.74
CA ARG A 17 -21.32 0.15 3.10
C ARG A 17 -19.97 0.86 2.94
N ARG A 18 -19.22 0.99 4.04
CA ARG A 18 -17.81 1.40 4.03
C ARG A 18 -17.02 0.27 3.38
N PHE A 19 -16.60 0.46 2.13
CA PHE A 19 -15.64 -0.44 1.48
C PHE A 19 -14.25 -0.15 2.05
N CYS A 20 -13.83 -0.94 3.04
CA CYS A 20 -12.44 -0.98 3.48
C CYS A 20 -11.67 -1.90 2.52
N PHE A 21 -11.00 -1.31 1.53
CA PHE A 21 -10.05 -2.03 0.68
C PHE A 21 -8.77 -2.26 1.50
N ARG A 22 -8.47 -3.52 1.87
CA ARG A 22 -7.16 -3.88 2.41
C ARG A 22 -6.13 -3.85 1.27
N PRO A 23 -4.94 -3.25 1.46
CA PRO A 23 -3.91 -3.24 0.43
C PRO A 23 -3.37 -4.66 0.20
N ILE A 24 -3.13 -4.97 -1.07
CA ILE A 24 -2.60 -6.22 -1.58
C ILE A 24 -1.08 -6.18 -1.36
N ASN A 25 -0.58 -7.09 -0.52
CA ASN A 25 0.83 -7.48 -0.37
C ASN A 25 1.74 -6.69 0.61
N PRO A 26 1.96 -7.19 1.84
CA PRO A 26 2.91 -6.63 2.80
C PRO A 26 4.39 -6.98 2.53
N ALA A 27 4.70 -7.90 1.61
CA ALA A 27 6.07 -8.37 1.35
C ALA A 27 6.95 -7.36 0.59
N ALA A 28 6.36 -6.34 -0.06
CA ALA A 28 7.10 -5.30 -0.80
C ALA A 28 7.80 -4.25 0.09
N ARG A 29 7.70 -4.36 1.43
CA ARG A 29 8.18 -3.34 2.38
C ARG A 29 9.71 -3.21 2.48
N ARG A 30 10.52 -4.20 2.09
CA ARG A 30 11.98 -4.19 2.35
C ARG A 30 12.86 -3.76 1.17
N THR A 31 12.39 -3.80 -0.08
CA THR A 31 13.24 -3.54 -1.26
C THR A 31 13.24 -2.08 -1.74
N ASN A 32 12.27 -1.25 -1.35
CA ASN A 32 12.11 0.12 -1.90
C ASN A 32 12.74 1.25 -1.07
N GLU A 33 13.41 0.96 0.04
CA GLU A 33 14.01 2.02 0.89
C GLU A 33 15.24 2.68 0.23
N ARG A 34 15.97 1.95 -0.63
CA ARG A 34 17.08 2.51 -1.43
C ARG A 34 16.57 3.33 -2.62
N GLU A 35 15.43 2.96 -3.20
CA GLU A 35 14.75 3.79 -4.21
C GLU A 35 14.18 5.08 -3.59
N TRP A 36 13.78 5.04 -2.31
CA TRP A 36 13.34 6.24 -1.58
C TRP A 36 14.45 7.29 -1.47
N LYS A 37 15.68 6.90 -1.11
CA LYS A 37 16.82 7.85 -1.10
C LYS A 37 17.15 8.37 -2.50
N ARG A 38 17.01 7.55 -3.54
CA ARG A 38 17.32 7.99 -4.92
C ARG A 38 16.22 8.89 -5.51
N CYS A 39 14.96 8.68 -5.11
CA CYS A 39 13.79 9.41 -5.62
C CYS A 39 13.43 10.66 -4.78
N SER A 40 13.59 10.63 -3.45
CA SER A 40 13.37 11.83 -2.61
C SER A 40 14.40 12.92 -2.91
N ILE A 41 15.66 12.56 -3.20
CA ILE A 41 16.72 13.51 -3.57
C ILE A 41 16.35 14.30 -4.84
N GLN A 42 15.62 13.71 -5.81
CA GLN A 42 15.19 14.43 -7.02
C GLN A 42 14.02 15.40 -6.80
N TYR A 43 13.15 15.14 -5.81
CA TYR A 43 12.03 16.04 -5.51
C TYR A 43 12.37 17.09 -4.45
N ASP A 44 13.40 16.89 -3.62
CA ASP A 44 13.85 17.85 -2.60
C ASP A 44 14.68 19.00 -3.18
N THR A 45 15.52 18.75 -4.20
CA THR A 45 16.45 19.78 -4.70
C THR A 45 15.80 20.90 -5.49
N LYS A 46 14.54 20.74 -5.95
CA LYS A 46 13.84 21.78 -6.73
C LYS A 46 12.84 22.61 -5.91
N ARG A 47 12.45 22.16 -4.72
CA ARG A 47 11.45 22.85 -3.87
C ARG A 47 12.06 23.64 -2.70
N MET A 48 13.30 23.35 -2.34
CA MET A 48 14.02 24.04 -1.25
C MET A 48 14.68 25.38 -1.64
N ARG A 49 14.61 25.83 -2.91
CA ARG A 49 15.25 27.10 -3.35
C ARG A 49 14.33 28.32 -3.45
N GLU A 50 13.03 28.20 -3.19
CA GLU A 50 12.06 29.28 -3.38
C GLU A 50 11.07 29.44 -2.23
N LEU A 51 11.44 29.08 -1.00
CA LEU A 51 10.67 29.46 0.18
C LEU A 51 11.24 30.76 0.75
N PRO A 52 10.47 31.85 0.81
CA PRO A 52 10.87 33.03 1.57
C PRO A 52 11.01 32.65 3.04
N GLU A 53 12.16 33.04 3.62
CA GLU A 53 12.45 32.95 5.05
C GLU A 53 11.29 33.54 5.87
N PRO A 54 10.74 32.82 6.86
CA PRO A 54 9.76 33.39 7.76
C PRO A 54 10.45 34.38 8.70
N ASP A 55 10.14 35.66 8.52
CA ASP A 55 10.52 36.74 9.42
C ASP A 55 10.06 36.46 10.86
N GLY A 56 10.93 36.87 11.78
CA GLY A 56 10.93 36.48 13.18
C GLY A 56 9.64 36.75 13.95
N ALA A 57 9.28 35.79 14.80
CA ALA A 57 8.36 36.00 15.92
C ALA A 57 8.77 35.14 17.12
N ASN A 58 9.72 35.69 17.87
CA ASN A 58 9.82 35.73 19.32
C ASN A 58 8.67 35.05 20.12
N ARG A 59 8.97 33.99 20.90
CA ARG A 59 8.34 33.76 22.22
C ARG A 59 8.98 32.63 23.05
N SER A 60 9.51 33.07 24.20
CA SER A 60 9.48 32.47 25.54
C SER A 60 10.01 31.04 25.74
N THR A 61 11.22 31.02 26.30
CA THR A 61 11.87 29.94 27.04
C THR A 61 11.01 29.41 28.20
N GLY A 62 10.44 28.21 28.03
CA GLY A 62 9.86 27.40 29.10
C GLY A 62 10.91 26.44 29.67
N ARG A 63 11.56 26.87 30.75
CA ARG A 63 12.57 26.15 31.53
C ARG A 63 11.90 25.00 32.32
N CYS A 64 12.04 23.74 31.86
CA CYS A 64 11.73 22.57 32.69
C CYS A 64 13.02 21.98 33.30
N ARG A 65 12.91 21.70 34.60
CA ARG A 65 13.96 21.36 35.54
C ARG A 65 14.69 20.06 35.22
N ARG A 66 16.03 20.13 35.32
CA ARG A 66 16.92 19.01 35.67
C ARG A 66 16.56 18.51 37.07
N ASN A 67 16.56 17.19 37.27
CA ASN A 67 16.80 16.53 38.55
C ASN A 67 17.31 15.08 38.31
N GLY A 68 18.36 14.71 39.07
CA GLY A 68 18.86 13.35 39.35
C GLY A 68 19.59 12.68 38.18
N ALA A 69 20.90 12.45 38.14
CA ALA A 69 21.88 12.04 39.14
C ALA A 69 21.61 10.65 39.73
N ASP A 70 22.64 9.81 39.55
CA ASP A 70 22.95 8.56 40.24
C ASP A 70 22.15 7.31 39.85
N GLU A 71 22.81 6.41 39.12
CA GLU A 71 23.09 5.06 39.61
C GLU A 71 24.11 4.34 38.72
N VAL A 72 25.33 4.23 39.25
CA VAL A 72 26.38 3.31 38.79
C VAL A 72 26.08 1.98 39.47
N GLY A 73 25.67 0.96 38.70
CA GLY A 73 25.21 -0.31 39.27
C GLY A 73 25.54 -1.51 38.39
N ALA A 74 26.65 -2.16 38.73
CA ALA A 74 26.94 -3.59 38.63
C ALA A 74 26.71 -4.32 37.29
N ASP A 75 27.84 -4.69 36.68
CA ASP A 75 28.04 -5.88 35.84
C ASP A 75 27.39 -7.10 36.50
N GLN A 76 26.15 -7.43 36.11
CA GLN A 76 25.55 -8.73 36.39
C GLN A 76 25.81 -9.62 35.18
N GLN A 77 26.74 -10.55 35.38
CA GLN A 77 26.90 -11.73 34.54
C GLN A 77 25.54 -12.45 34.52
N GLN A 78 24.77 -12.24 33.45
CA GLN A 78 23.56 -12.98 33.19
C GLN A 78 23.96 -14.41 32.87
N GLU A 79 23.95 -15.27 33.89
CA GLU A 79 23.85 -16.71 33.67
C GLU A 79 22.61 -16.93 32.80
N GLU A 80 22.83 -17.42 31.57
CA GLU A 80 21.77 -17.87 30.68
C GLU A 80 21.13 -19.13 31.29
N HIS A 81 20.31 -18.93 32.32
CA HIS A 81 19.38 -19.94 32.76
C HIS A 81 18.45 -20.23 31.58
N PRO A 82 18.33 -21.49 31.13
CA PRO A 82 17.41 -21.85 30.07
C PRO A 82 16.02 -21.41 30.51
N VAL A 83 15.51 -20.36 29.83
CA VAL A 83 14.16 -19.85 30.03
C VAL A 83 13.23 -20.95 29.53
N MET A 84 12.91 -21.89 30.41
CA MET A 84 11.79 -22.80 30.22
C MET A 84 10.56 -21.92 30.11
N ALA A 85 10.07 -21.74 28.89
CA ALA A 85 8.88 -20.96 28.61
C ALA A 85 7.75 -21.44 29.53
N ARG A 86 7.31 -20.59 30.46
CA ARG A 86 6.16 -20.90 31.31
C ARG A 86 4.92 -20.91 30.44
N PHE A 87 4.18 -22.02 30.47
CA PHE A 87 2.94 -22.23 29.72
C PHE A 87 1.96 -21.07 29.95
N ASN A 88 1.56 -20.37 28.89
CA ASN A 88 0.52 -19.33 28.94
C ASN A 88 -0.84 -19.94 28.57
N PRO A 89 -1.78 -20.12 29.51
CA PRO A 89 -3.07 -20.76 29.25
C PRO A 89 -3.99 -19.97 28.32
N GLU A 90 -3.72 -18.69 28.06
CA GLU A 90 -4.47 -17.90 27.07
C GLU A 90 -4.06 -18.21 25.62
N PHE A 91 -2.93 -18.87 25.41
CA PHE A 91 -2.42 -19.24 24.10
C PHE A 91 -2.28 -20.76 24.04
N TRP A 92 -3.09 -21.41 23.21
CA TRP A 92 -2.93 -22.84 22.94
C TRP A 92 -1.72 -23.04 22.01
N GLU A 93 -0.53 -23.05 22.60
CA GLU A 93 0.67 -23.48 21.92
C GLU A 93 0.57 -24.99 21.72
N ILE A 94 0.62 -25.45 20.46
CA ILE A 94 0.68 -26.87 20.14
C ILE A 94 2.17 -27.23 20.12
N PRO A 95 2.73 -27.84 21.17
CA PRO A 95 4.14 -28.19 21.21
C PRO A 95 4.42 -29.18 20.06
N THR A 96 5.20 -28.73 19.09
CA THR A 96 5.56 -29.56 17.92
C THR A 96 7.06 -29.83 17.99
N GLN A 97 7.44 -31.11 18.06
CA GLN A 97 8.85 -31.50 18.10
C GLN A 97 9.50 -31.25 16.73
N SER A 98 10.74 -30.75 16.70
CA SER A 98 11.46 -30.46 15.44
C SER A 98 11.58 -31.70 14.54
N ALA A 99 11.82 -32.87 15.12
CA ALA A 99 11.89 -34.14 14.39
C ALA A 99 10.59 -34.46 13.63
N TYR A 100 9.43 -34.03 14.15
CA TYR A 100 8.15 -34.18 13.44
C TYR A 100 8.08 -33.25 12.22
N LEU A 101 8.55 -32.00 12.33
CA LEU A 101 8.58 -31.07 11.20
C LEU A 101 9.53 -31.54 10.09
N GLU A 102 10.67 -32.14 10.44
CA GLU A 102 11.63 -32.72 9.49
C GLU A 102 11.09 -33.96 8.78
N SER A 103 10.15 -34.68 9.40
CA SER A 103 9.48 -35.83 8.79
C SER A 103 8.45 -35.44 7.72
N VAL A 104 8.02 -34.17 7.69
CA VAL A 104 7.07 -33.68 6.69
C VAL A 104 7.76 -33.60 5.34
N PRO A 105 7.27 -34.30 4.30
CA PRO A 105 7.84 -34.22 2.97
C PRO A 105 7.88 -32.79 2.49
N SER A 106 8.97 -32.42 1.79
CA SER A 106 9.14 -31.05 1.28
C SER A 106 7.97 -30.60 0.42
N GLU A 107 7.31 -31.52 -0.30
CA GLU A 107 6.12 -31.29 -1.13
C GLU A 107 4.88 -30.80 -0.36
N ARG A 108 4.82 -31.07 0.95
CA ARG A 108 3.71 -30.66 1.84
C ARG A 108 4.06 -29.42 2.67
N ALA A 109 5.26 -28.89 2.53
CA ALA A 109 5.66 -27.69 3.25
C ALA A 109 4.84 -26.48 2.76
N LEU A 110 4.52 -25.54 3.65
CA LEU A 110 3.75 -24.33 3.31
C LEU A 110 4.46 -23.44 2.28
N TRP A 111 5.79 -23.55 2.18
CA TRP A 111 6.63 -22.85 1.22
C TRP A 111 6.97 -23.69 -0.01
N TYR A 112 6.46 -24.93 -0.11
CA TYR A 112 6.65 -25.73 -1.31
C TYR A 112 5.98 -25.04 -2.49
N GLU A 113 6.78 -24.80 -3.51
CA GLU A 113 6.33 -24.12 -4.70
C GLU A 113 6.32 -25.13 -5.86
N THR A 114 5.12 -25.38 -6.40
CA THR A 114 4.99 -26.17 -7.62
C THR A 114 5.59 -25.41 -8.80
N GLU A 115 5.99 -26.14 -9.84
CA GLU A 115 6.50 -25.53 -11.08
C GLU A 115 5.51 -24.49 -11.65
N GLU A 116 4.22 -24.80 -11.59
CA GLU A 116 3.15 -23.89 -11.98
C GLU A 116 3.13 -22.59 -11.17
N HIS A 117 3.25 -22.68 -9.84
CA HIS A 117 3.30 -21.48 -8.98
C HIS A 117 4.53 -20.62 -9.31
N ARG A 118 5.68 -21.26 -9.54
CA ARG A 118 6.92 -20.59 -9.93
C ARG A 118 6.76 -19.84 -11.25
N GLU A 119 6.26 -20.50 -12.28
CA GLU A 119 6.01 -19.89 -13.59
C GLU A 119 5.01 -18.75 -13.51
N ARG A 120 3.93 -18.89 -12.74
CA ARG A 120 2.96 -17.80 -12.52
C ARG A 120 3.59 -16.57 -11.87
N ARG A 121 4.47 -16.75 -10.89
CA ARG A 121 5.20 -15.62 -10.27
C ARG A 121 6.08 -14.90 -11.28
N TYR A 122 6.86 -15.64 -12.07
CA TYR A 122 7.73 -15.03 -13.09
C TYR A 122 6.92 -14.35 -14.19
N ALA A 123 5.86 -14.97 -14.68
CA ALA A 123 4.97 -14.37 -15.68
C ALA A 123 4.35 -13.06 -15.17
N LEU A 124 3.91 -13.00 -13.91
CA LEU A 124 3.44 -11.76 -13.28
C LEU A 124 4.55 -10.71 -13.18
N GLN A 125 5.75 -11.11 -12.76
CA GLN A 125 6.90 -10.20 -12.65
C GLN A 125 7.24 -9.58 -14.01
N ASP A 126 7.32 -10.38 -15.07
CA ASP A 126 7.60 -9.93 -16.44
C ASP A 126 6.50 -9.00 -16.96
N PHE A 127 5.23 -9.36 -16.69
CA PHE A 127 4.09 -8.50 -16.99
C PHE A 127 4.24 -7.12 -16.32
N PHE A 128 4.53 -7.08 -15.02
CA PHE A 128 4.73 -5.82 -14.31
C PHE A 128 5.92 -5.04 -14.86
N GLN A 129 7.05 -5.67 -15.14
CA GLN A 129 8.21 -5.01 -15.73
C GLN A 129 7.91 -4.39 -17.09
N SER A 130 7.09 -5.04 -17.91
CA SER A 130 6.69 -4.52 -19.23
C SER A 130 5.67 -3.37 -19.14
N VAL A 131 4.71 -3.44 -18.21
CA VAL A 131 3.60 -2.48 -18.12
C VAL A 131 3.94 -1.27 -17.26
N LEU A 132 4.76 -1.42 -16.22
CA LEU A 132 5.05 -0.35 -15.26
C LEU A 132 5.62 0.91 -15.91
N PRO A 133 6.58 0.87 -16.86
CA PRO A 133 7.10 2.07 -17.51
C PRO A 133 6.01 2.87 -18.24
N VAL A 134 5.08 2.18 -18.91
CA VAL A 134 3.95 2.80 -19.62
C VAL A 134 3.03 3.53 -18.64
N VAL A 135 2.73 2.89 -17.50
CA VAL A 135 1.89 3.48 -16.45
C VAL A 135 2.58 4.68 -15.80
N VAL A 136 3.88 4.60 -15.53
CA VAL A 136 4.66 5.71 -14.96
C VAL A 136 4.69 6.91 -15.92
N ASP A 137 4.88 6.68 -17.22
CA ASP A 137 4.81 7.76 -18.23
C ASP A 137 3.40 8.38 -18.27
N LEU A 138 2.34 7.57 -18.21
CA LEU A 138 0.96 8.08 -18.12
C LEU A 138 0.71 8.89 -16.84
N MET A 139 1.28 8.50 -15.71
CA MET A 139 1.23 9.29 -14.47
C MET A 139 1.95 10.64 -14.61
N GLY A 140 3.05 10.67 -15.36
CA GLY A 140 3.81 11.87 -15.73
C GLY A 140 2.99 12.87 -16.56
N ASN A 141 2.18 12.35 -17.49
CA ASN A 141 1.51 13.18 -18.49
C ASN A 141 0.07 13.57 -18.11
N GLN A 142 -0.65 12.73 -17.35
CA GLN A 142 -2.11 12.86 -17.15
C GLN A 142 -2.52 13.32 -15.75
N LEU A 143 -1.65 13.14 -14.75
CA LEU A 143 -1.95 13.49 -13.36
C LEU A 143 -1.33 14.81 -12.96
N THR A 144 -2.06 15.57 -12.15
CA THR A 144 -1.50 16.76 -11.50
C THR A 144 -0.38 16.35 -10.53
N PRO A 145 0.59 17.23 -10.25
CA PRO A 145 1.72 16.92 -9.37
C PRO A 145 1.26 16.36 -8.02
N ARG A 146 0.21 16.95 -7.43
CA ARG A 146 -0.37 16.50 -6.16
C ARG A 146 -1.03 15.13 -6.23
N GLN A 147 -1.76 14.84 -7.31
CA GLN A 147 -2.36 13.52 -7.53
C GLN A 147 -1.28 12.44 -7.70
N ARG A 148 -0.21 12.77 -8.43
CA ARG A 148 0.94 11.88 -8.65
C ARG A 148 1.66 11.58 -7.34
N GLU A 149 1.95 12.59 -6.53
CA GLU A 149 2.60 12.45 -5.22
C GLU A 149 1.79 11.51 -4.30
N ILE A 150 0.48 11.76 -4.17
CA ILE A 150 -0.40 10.91 -3.36
C ILE A 150 -0.44 9.47 -3.88
N LEU A 151 -0.55 9.28 -5.20
CA LEU A 151 -0.61 7.95 -5.80
C LEU A 151 0.72 7.20 -5.62
N HIS A 152 1.85 7.92 -5.71
CA HIS A 152 3.18 7.36 -5.48
C HIS A 152 3.33 6.85 -4.04
N LEU A 153 2.98 7.69 -3.06
CA LEU A 153 3.03 7.30 -1.65
C LEU A 153 2.11 6.11 -1.34
N TYR A 154 0.94 6.06 -1.96
CA TYR A 154 -0.03 4.98 -1.74
C TYR A 154 0.44 3.64 -2.31
N TYR A 155 0.87 3.59 -3.57
CA TYR A 155 1.21 2.33 -4.24
C TYR A 155 2.68 1.91 -4.10
N PHE A 156 3.63 2.85 -4.20
CA PHE A 156 5.06 2.53 -4.21
C PHE A 156 5.69 2.55 -2.83
N CYS A 157 5.18 3.40 -1.93
CA CYS A 157 5.64 3.47 -0.53
C CYS A 157 4.72 2.73 0.44
N SER A 158 3.64 2.11 -0.06
CA SER A 158 2.64 1.37 0.73
C SER A 158 2.09 2.14 1.94
N LYS A 159 1.98 3.48 1.83
CA LYS A 159 1.48 4.33 2.91
C LYS A 159 -0.03 4.30 2.98
N THR A 160 -0.56 4.32 4.20
CA THR A 160 -2.02 4.41 4.41
C THR A 160 -2.51 5.83 4.09
N GLN A 161 -3.82 6.01 3.87
CA GLN A 161 -4.38 7.34 3.60
C GLN A 161 -4.21 8.31 4.77
N GLU A 162 -4.14 7.78 6.01
CA GLU A 162 -3.91 8.56 7.23
C GLU A 162 -2.46 9.03 7.32
N GLU A 163 -1.50 8.14 7.03
CA GLU A 163 -0.09 8.50 6.95
C GLU A 163 0.16 9.53 5.85
N ILE A 164 -0.45 9.36 4.67
CA ILE A 164 -0.34 10.32 3.55
C ILE A 164 -0.94 11.67 3.95
N ALA A 165 -2.09 11.66 4.63
CA ALA A 165 -2.73 12.86 5.14
C ALA A 165 -1.81 13.62 6.10
N ALA A 166 -1.19 12.91 7.05
CA ALA A 166 -0.23 13.49 7.99
C ALA A 166 1.01 14.05 7.29
N MET A 167 1.66 13.27 6.40
CA MET A 167 2.86 13.70 5.67
C MET A 167 2.63 14.94 4.79
N LEU A 168 1.44 15.05 4.20
CA LEU A 168 1.13 16.11 3.23
C LEU A 168 0.32 17.27 3.81
N ASN A 169 0.06 17.27 5.13
CA ASN A 169 -0.83 18.21 5.82
C ASN A 169 -2.21 18.33 5.15
N LEU A 170 -2.81 17.18 4.82
CA LEU A 170 -4.14 17.06 4.25
C LEU A 170 -5.08 16.32 5.20
N THR A 171 -6.38 16.38 4.95
CA THR A 171 -7.32 15.44 5.60
C THR A 171 -7.36 14.13 4.83
N GLN A 172 -7.61 13.02 5.53
CA GLN A 172 -7.81 11.70 4.92
C GLN A 172 -8.89 11.73 3.83
N SER A 173 -9.97 12.49 4.04
CA SER A 173 -11.05 12.65 3.04
C SER A 173 -10.58 13.30 1.74
N THR A 174 -9.64 14.26 1.82
CA THR A 174 -9.02 14.90 0.67
C THR A 174 -8.12 13.93 -0.08
N VAL A 175 -7.33 13.12 0.64
CA VAL A 175 -6.50 12.05 0.05
C VAL A 175 -7.37 11.04 -0.71
N SER A 176 -8.44 10.57 -0.06
CA SER A 176 -9.42 9.66 -0.67
C SER A 176 -10.03 10.24 -1.95
N ARG A 177 -10.41 11.52 -1.93
CA ARG A 177 -10.93 12.24 -3.10
C ARG A 177 -9.88 12.37 -4.22
N HIS A 178 -8.61 12.60 -3.88
CA HIS A 178 -7.54 12.67 -4.89
C HIS A 178 -7.29 11.32 -5.55
N LEU A 179 -7.41 10.20 -4.82
CA LEU A 179 -7.25 8.85 -5.35
C LEU A 179 -8.46 8.40 -6.18
N PHE A 180 -9.66 8.43 -5.59
CA PHE A 180 -10.87 7.79 -6.14
C PHE A 180 -11.85 8.77 -6.78
N GLY A 181 -11.72 10.07 -6.52
CA GLY A 181 -12.64 11.10 -6.98
C GLY A 181 -13.86 11.28 -6.09
N THR A 182 -14.90 11.91 -6.63
CA THR A 182 -16.21 12.07 -5.97
C THR A 182 -17.32 11.55 -6.87
N VAL A 183 -18.43 11.11 -6.30
CA VAL A 183 -19.63 10.75 -7.07
C VAL A 183 -20.52 11.98 -7.21
N ARG A 184 -20.87 12.37 -8.44
CA ARG A 184 -21.83 13.43 -8.77
C ARG A 184 -22.86 12.88 -9.76
N ASN A 185 -24.15 13.03 -9.46
CA ASN A 185 -25.26 12.51 -10.28
C ASN A 185 -25.09 11.00 -10.62
N GLY A 186 -24.64 10.20 -9.64
CA GLY A 186 -24.36 8.77 -9.83
C GLY A 186 -23.08 8.44 -10.61
N LYS A 187 -22.37 9.43 -11.17
CA LYS A 187 -21.14 9.23 -11.96
C LYS A 187 -19.90 9.57 -11.12
N LYS A 188 -18.83 8.75 -11.23
CA LYS A 188 -17.53 9.07 -10.61
C LYS A 188 -16.83 10.17 -11.42
N VAL A 189 -16.55 11.29 -10.77
CA VAL A 189 -15.90 12.46 -11.35
C VAL A 189 -14.62 12.77 -10.58
N GLY A 190 -13.52 12.92 -11.32
CA GLY A 190 -12.19 13.16 -10.76
C GLY A 190 -11.51 11.89 -10.25
N GLY A 191 -10.47 12.08 -9.43
CA GLY A 191 -9.62 11.01 -8.94
C GLY A 191 -8.45 10.71 -9.88
N ALA A 192 -7.35 10.22 -9.32
CA ALA A 192 -6.18 9.81 -10.09
C ALA A 192 -6.43 8.48 -10.79
N ILE A 193 -7.05 7.50 -10.11
CA ILE A 193 -7.29 6.16 -10.67
C ILE A 193 -8.23 6.20 -11.87
N PRO A 194 -9.43 6.84 -11.82
CA PRO A 194 -10.32 6.89 -12.99
C PRO A 194 -9.72 7.67 -14.16
N LYS A 195 -8.84 8.65 -13.89
CA LYS A 195 -8.11 9.37 -14.95
C LYS A 195 -7.10 8.48 -15.63
N LEU A 196 -6.31 7.71 -14.87
CA LEU A 196 -5.35 6.75 -15.42
C LEU A 196 -6.05 5.66 -16.22
N GLN A 197 -7.16 5.12 -15.73
CA GLN A 197 -7.97 4.13 -16.47
C GLN A 197 -8.39 4.67 -17.84
N LYS A 198 -8.98 5.87 -17.89
CA LYS A 198 -9.35 6.52 -19.15
C LYS A 198 -8.14 6.81 -20.05
N ALA A 199 -6.99 7.14 -19.47
CA ALA A 199 -5.79 7.41 -20.24
C ALA A 199 -5.22 6.13 -20.87
N VAL A 200 -5.25 5.01 -20.13
CA VAL A 200 -4.90 3.69 -20.65
C VAL A 200 -5.83 3.28 -21.78
N GLU A 201 -7.14 3.44 -21.61
CA GLU A 201 -8.14 3.13 -22.65
C GLU A 201 -7.93 3.97 -23.92
N LYS A 202 -7.57 5.25 -23.78
CA LYS A 202 -7.37 6.17 -24.91
C LYS A 202 -6.04 5.98 -25.63
N ARG A 203 -4.97 5.78 -24.87
CA ARG A 203 -3.60 5.70 -25.40
C ARG A 203 -3.19 4.26 -25.72
N ASP A 204 -4.10 3.30 -25.56
CA ASP A 204 -3.81 1.87 -25.61
C ASP A 204 -2.95 1.52 -26.83
N THR A 205 -1.64 1.44 -26.57
CA THR A 205 -0.61 1.35 -27.62
C THR A 205 -0.46 -0.10 -28.08
N GLY A 206 -1.44 -0.96 -27.75
CA GLY A 206 -1.35 -2.41 -27.87
C GLY A 206 -0.38 -3.05 -26.87
N GLN A 207 0.57 -2.30 -26.31
CA GLN A 207 1.59 -2.83 -25.39
C GLN A 207 0.99 -3.51 -24.15
N ILE A 208 0.05 -2.85 -23.46
CA ILE A 208 -0.60 -3.40 -22.27
C ILE A 208 -1.46 -4.61 -22.64
N ARG A 209 -2.21 -4.53 -23.76
CA ARG A 209 -3.02 -5.67 -24.26
C ARG A 209 -2.15 -6.86 -24.64
N ASN A 210 -1.02 -6.63 -25.29
CA ASN A 210 -0.09 -7.68 -25.70
C ASN A 210 0.56 -8.33 -24.47
N ALA A 211 1.01 -7.53 -23.50
CA ALA A 211 1.53 -8.04 -22.23
C ALA A 211 0.49 -8.89 -21.49
N LEU A 212 -0.78 -8.47 -21.47
CA LEU A 212 -1.87 -9.25 -20.88
C LEU A 212 -2.11 -10.57 -21.61
N LYS A 213 -2.08 -10.57 -22.96
CA LYS A 213 -2.20 -11.79 -23.77
C LYS A 213 -1.04 -12.76 -23.48
N THR A 214 0.19 -12.26 -23.42
CA THR A 214 1.37 -13.06 -23.07
C THR A 214 1.24 -13.66 -21.67
N LEU A 215 0.75 -12.87 -20.69
CA LEU A 215 0.51 -13.35 -19.33
C LEU A 215 -0.50 -14.51 -19.31
N HIS A 216 -1.65 -14.36 -19.98
CA HIS A 216 -2.66 -15.43 -20.05
C HIS A 216 -2.10 -16.69 -20.72
N ALA A 217 -1.38 -16.55 -21.84
CA ALA A 217 -0.77 -17.69 -22.52
C ALA A 217 0.22 -18.44 -21.61
N ARG A 218 1.02 -17.73 -20.80
CA ARG A 218 1.92 -18.36 -19.82
C ARG A 218 1.16 -19.05 -18.70
N PHE A 219 0.04 -18.50 -18.24
CA PHE A 219 -0.80 -19.16 -17.23
C PHE A 219 -1.41 -20.45 -17.77
N ASP A 220 -1.92 -20.44 -19.00
CA ASP A 220 -2.48 -21.63 -19.65
C ASP A 220 -1.42 -22.72 -19.83
N GLN A 221 -0.19 -22.34 -20.22
CA GLN A 221 0.94 -23.26 -20.32
C GLN A 221 1.35 -23.85 -18.96
N ALA A 222 1.46 -23.01 -17.93
CA ALA A 222 1.80 -23.46 -16.58
C ALA A 222 0.76 -24.45 -16.03
N HIS A 223 -0.52 -24.19 -16.29
CA HIS A 223 -1.61 -25.10 -15.97
C HIS A 223 -1.51 -26.44 -16.72
N ALA A 224 -1.20 -26.40 -18.03
CA ALA A 224 -1.05 -27.62 -18.82
C ALA A 224 0.12 -28.49 -18.34
N ILE A 225 1.22 -27.87 -17.91
CA ILE A 225 2.38 -28.58 -17.33
C ILE A 225 2.03 -29.25 -16.00
N ALA A 226 1.25 -28.58 -15.14
CA ALA A 226 0.82 -29.16 -13.86
C ALA A 226 -0.21 -30.30 -14.01
N ALA A 227 -0.93 -30.33 -15.14
CA ALA A 227 -1.93 -31.35 -15.42
C ALA A 227 -1.35 -32.61 -16.11
N ALA A 228 -0.13 -32.53 -16.64
CA ALA A 228 0.58 -33.62 -17.32
C ALA A 228 1.42 -34.45 -16.35
#